data_AF-A0ABD5YLJ9-F1
#
_entry.id   AF-A0ABD5YLJ9-F1
#
_cell.length_a   1.000
_cell.length_b   1.000
_cell.length_c   1.000
_cell.angle_alpha   90.00
_cell.angle_beta   90.00
_cell.angle_gamma   90.00
#
_symmetry.space_group_name_H-M   'P 1'
#
loop_
_entity.id
_entity.type
_entity.pdbx_description
1 polymer ?
#
loop_
_entity_poly.entity_id
_entity_poly.type
_entity_poly.pdbx_seq_one_letter_code
_entity_poly.pdbx_strand_id
1 'polypeptide(L)' 'MNTNIEHTHQSRKRSERITGPHAGYDKYGRLDHYYWRCERCGLEVTTSKLARGCWRCATEDDA' A
#
# COMPACT_ATOMS: atom_id res chain seq x y z
N MET A 1 -18.45 34.91 6.21
CA MET A 1 -18.95 33.56 5.87
C MET A 1 -17.79 32.78 5.28
N ASN A 2 -17.51 31.60 5.83
CA ASN A 2 -16.35 30.77 5.55
C ASN A 2 -16.57 29.90 4.31
N THR A 3 -15.56 29.73 3.47
CA THR A 3 -15.42 28.54 2.64
C THR A 3 -13.95 28.17 2.53
N ASN A 4 -13.52 27.29 3.44
CA ASN A 4 -12.32 26.49 3.31
C ASN A 4 -12.49 25.58 2.09
N ILE A 5 -11.73 25.83 1.04
CA ILE A 5 -11.61 24.89 -0.07
C ILE A 5 -10.23 24.25 0.08
N GLU A 6 -10.14 23.27 0.97
CA GLU A 6 -9.05 22.30 1.01
C GLU A 6 -9.12 21.46 -0.27
N HIS A 7 -8.56 21.99 -1.35
CA HIS A 7 -8.41 21.25 -2.59
C HIS A 7 -7.16 20.36 -2.48
N THR A 8 -7.25 19.34 -1.62
CA THR A 8 -6.21 18.33 -1.45
C THR A 8 -6.21 17.44 -2.69
N HIS A 9 -5.45 17.82 -3.71
CA HIS A 9 -4.77 16.98 -4.70
C HIS A 9 -5.32 15.54 -4.90
N GLN A 10 -6.58 15.39 -5.34
CA GLN A 10 -7.17 14.08 -5.67
C GLN A 10 -6.78 13.55 -7.06
N SER A 11 -5.63 13.96 -7.60
CA SER A 11 -5.11 13.51 -8.90
C SER A 11 -4.09 12.37 -8.80
N ARG A 12 -4.22 11.48 -7.79
CA ARG A 12 -3.43 10.24 -7.59
C ARG A 12 -4.29 8.97 -7.48
N LYS A 13 -5.52 9.02 -7.99
CA LYS A 13 -6.36 7.83 -8.13
C LYS A 13 -5.74 6.92 -9.19
N ARG A 14 -5.15 5.78 -8.77
CA ARG A 14 -5.42 4.41 -9.28
C ARG A 14 -4.28 3.39 -9.04
N SER A 15 -3.12 3.80 -8.50
CA SER A 15 -1.98 2.89 -8.26
C SER A 15 -1.66 2.59 -6.77
N GLU A 16 -2.33 3.25 -5.82
CA GLU A 16 -1.55 3.82 -4.70
C GLU A 16 -2.06 3.49 -3.27
N ARG A 17 -2.67 2.33 -3.05
CA ARG A 17 -2.95 1.86 -1.67
C ARG A 17 -1.97 0.77 -1.23
N ILE A 18 -0.70 0.94 -1.54
CA ILE A 18 0.36 0.03 -1.08
C ILE A 18 1.14 0.77 -0.02
N THR A 19 1.18 0.21 1.18
CA THR A 19 1.83 0.78 2.35
C THR A 19 3.10 0.00 2.67
N GLY A 20 4.09 0.67 3.26
CA GLY A 20 5.36 0.08 3.68
C GLY A 20 6.60 0.79 3.08
N PRO A 21 7.81 0.27 3.32
CA PRO A 21 8.09 -0.98 4.04
C PRO A 21 7.72 -0.91 5.53
N HIS A 22 7.03 -1.93 6.01
CA HIS A 22 6.70 -2.17 7.42
C HIS A 22 7.71 -3.15 8.02
N ALA A 23 8.08 -2.95 9.28
CA ALA A 23 8.95 -3.88 9.99
C ALA A 23 8.12 -5.03 10.60
N GLY A 24 8.41 -6.26 10.18
CA GLY A 24 7.98 -7.49 10.84
C GLY A 24 9.00 -7.89 11.91
N TYR A 25 8.51 -8.22 13.10
CA TYR A 25 9.35 -8.61 14.23
C TYR A 25 9.13 -10.10 14.55
N ASP A 26 10.21 -10.79 14.90
CA ASP A 26 10.12 -12.18 15.36
C ASP A 26 9.54 -12.26 16.79
N LYS A 27 9.26 -13.47 17.28
CA LYS A 27 8.68 -13.71 18.61
C LYS A 27 9.49 -13.17 19.80
N TYR A 28 10.77 -12.86 19.59
CA TYR A 28 11.69 -12.25 20.54
C TYR A 28 11.79 -10.72 20.36
N GLY A 29 11.00 -10.11 19.46
CA GLY A 29 10.96 -8.67 19.25
C GLY A 29 12.12 -8.11 18.41
N ARG A 30 12.92 -8.96 17.77
CA ARG A 30 13.98 -8.50 16.85
C ARG A 30 13.39 -8.34 15.44
N LEU A 31 13.94 -7.39 14.69
CA LEU A 31 13.58 -7.21 13.29
C LEU A 31 13.87 -8.50 12.51
N ASP A 32 12.84 -9.01 11.85
CA ASP A 32 12.89 -10.25 11.07
C ASP A 32 12.89 -9.95 9.57
N HIS A 33 11.92 -9.16 9.11
CA HIS A 33 11.77 -8.81 7.70
C HIS A 33 11.09 -7.45 7.51
N TYR A 34 11.21 -6.90 6.31
CA TYR A 34 10.37 -5.78 5.87
C TYR A 34 9.33 -6.27 4.88
N TYR A 35 8.10 -5.73 4.96
CA TYR A 35 7.02 -6.10 4.05
C TYR A 35 6.21 -4.90 3.57
N TRP A 36 5.56 -5.08 2.43
CA TRP A 36 4.60 -4.13 1.87
C TRP A 36 3.21 -4.75 1.91
N ARG A 37 2.19 -3.92 2.16
CA ARG A 37 0.79 -4.34 2.21
C ARG A 37 -0.03 -3.59 1.17
N CYS A 38 -0.86 -4.31 0.42
CA CYS A 38 -1.89 -3.70 -0.39
C CYS A 38 -3.18 -3.55 0.43
N GLU A 39 -3.61 -2.32 0.73
CA GLU A 39 -4.85 -2.05 1.46
C GLU A 39 -6.12 -2.38 0.66
N ARG A 40 -5.99 -2.67 -0.64
CA ARG A 40 -7.15 -3.01 -1.48
C ARG A 40 -7.55 -4.47 -1.33
N CYS A 41 -6.59 -5.40 -1.42
CA CYS A 41 -6.85 -6.84 -1.37
C CYS A 41 -6.27 -7.54 -0.13
N GLY A 42 -5.56 -6.81 0.73
CA GLY A 42 -4.89 -7.37 1.92
C GLY A 42 -3.64 -8.20 1.61
N LEU A 43 -3.09 -8.13 0.40
CA LEU A 43 -1.88 -8.87 0.05
C LEU A 43 -0.67 -8.27 0.77
N GLU A 44 0.03 -9.09 1.54
CA GLU A 44 1.29 -8.75 2.21
C GLU A 44 2.44 -9.55 1.60
N VAL A 45 3.50 -8.86 1.17
CA VAL A 45 4.71 -9.53 0.68
C VAL A 45 5.97 -8.78 1.11
N THR A 46 7.05 -9.53 1.30
CA THR A 46 8.38 -8.99 1.60
C THR A 46 9.12 -8.48 0.36
N THR A 47 8.54 -8.67 -0.83
CA THR A 47 9.17 -8.24 -2.08
C THR A 47 8.84 -6.78 -2.38
N SER A 48 9.85 -5.99 -2.71
CA SER A 48 9.71 -4.61 -3.18
C SER A 48 9.01 -4.49 -4.55
N LYS A 49 8.69 -5.61 -5.22
CA LYS A 49 7.84 -5.61 -6.41
C LYS A 49 6.45 -5.04 -6.10
N LEU A 50 5.92 -5.26 -4.89
CA LEU A 50 4.61 -4.74 -4.52
C LEU A 50 4.63 -3.22 -4.45
N ALA A 51 5.73 -2.59 -4.05
CA ALA A 51 5.86 -1.13 -4.02
C ALA A 51 5.65 -0.45 -5.39
N ARG A 52 5.85 -1.18 -6.49
CA ARG A 52 5.61 -0.68 -7.85
C ARG A 52 4.17 -0.86 -8.33
N GLY A 53 3.37 -1.65 -7.64
CA GLY A 53 1.99 -1.96 -8.01
C GLY A 53 1.56 -3.34 -7.54
N CYS A 54 0.29 -3.46 -7.16
CA CYS A 54 -0.30 -4.73 -6.74
C CYS A 54 -0.77 -5.51 -7.96
N TRP A 55 0.01 -6.50 -8.39
CA TRP A 55 -0.33 -7.37 -9.52
C TRP A 55 -1.64 -8.13 -9.31
N ARG A 56 -1.97 -8.48 -8.06
CA ARG A 56 -3.23 -9.16 -7.72
C ARG A 56 -4.45 -8.28 -8.00
N CYS A 57 -4.35 -6.99 -7.69
CA CYS A 57 -5.41 -6.04 -8.02
C CYS A 57 -5.43 -5.64 -9.50
N ALA A 58 -4.28 -5.69 -10.18
CA ALA A 58 -4.19 -5.45 -11.61
C ALA A 58 -4.91 -6.55 -12.41
N THR A 59 -4.83 -7.81 -11.96
CA THR A 59 -5.54 -8.93 -12.60
C THR A 59 -7.05 -8.94 -12.37
N GLU A 60 -7.56 -8.26 -11.34
CA GLU A 60 -9.00 -8.18 -11.02
C GLU A 60 -9.74 -7.06 -11.77
N ASP A 61 -9.02 -6.14 -12.43
CA ASP A 61 -9.62 -5.01 -13.15
C ASP A 61 -10.00 -5.35 -14.61
N ASP A 62 -9.51 -6.49 -15.12
CA ASP A 62 -9.73 -7.02 -16.47
C ASP A 62 -10.75 -8.19 -16.52
N ALA A 63 -11.43 -8.49 -15.40
CA ALA A 63 -12.36 -9.62 -15.26
C ALA A 63 -13.84 -9.20 -15.29
#